data_AF-A0AA43A8J8-F1
#
_entry.id   AF-A0AA43A8J8-F1
#
_cell.length_a   1.000
_cell.length_b   1.000
_cell.length_c   1.000
_cell.angle_alpha   90.00
_cell.angle_beta   90.00
_cell.angle_gamma   90.00
#
_symmetry.space_group_name_H-M   'P 1'
#
loop_
_entity.id
_entity.type
_entity.pdbx_description
1 polymer ?
#
loop_
_entity_poly.entity_id
_entity_poly.type
_entity_poly.pdbx_seq_one_letter_code
_entity_poly.pdbx_strand_id
1 'polypeptide(L)' 'MKSLIEWGAKPVDSHVNEKTDQQWSLFRKLMLGLTPGQYLGQALRNPFNWILAIIFAIGLPLIAYRFIFG' A
#
# COMPACT_ATOMS: atom_id res chain seq x y z
N MET A 1 -0.18 -3.90 11.09
CA MET A 1 1.24 -3.61 11.39
C MET A 1 1.83 -4.52 12.46
N LYS A 2 1.13 -4.80 13.58
CA LYS A 2 1.62 -5.73 14.63
C LYS A 2 2.11 -7.08 14.08
N SER A 3 1.33 -7.72 13.21
CA SER A 3 1.70 -8.99 12.57
C SER A 3 2.89 -8.93 11.60
N LEU A 4 3.20 -7.77 11.02
CA LEU A 4 4.36 -7.62 10.13
C LEU A 4 5.65 -7.35 10.92
N ILE A 5 5.53 -6.65 12.05
CA ILE A 5 6.62 -6.45 13.01
C ILE A 5 7.01 -7.81 13.62
N GLU A 6 6.03 -8.67 13.94
CA GLU A 6 6.24 -10.06 14.37
C GLU A 6 6.96 -10.91 13.31
N TRP A 7 6.75 -10.63 12.02
CA TRP A 7 7.44 -11.29 10.89
C TRP A 7 8.81 -10.69 10.57
N GLY A 8 9.33 -9.79 11.43
CA GLY A 8 10.66 -9.19 11.28
C GLY A 8 10.74 -8.06 10.26
N ALA A 9 9.60 -7.53 9.80
CA ALA A 9 9.59 -6.32 8.97
C ALA A 9 9.96 -5.11 9.83
N LYS A 10 11.20 -4.62 9.67
CA LYS A 10 11.61 -3.33 10.25
C LYS A 10 11.04 -2.20 9.39
N PRO A 11 10.24 -1.27 9.96
CA PRO A 11 9.81 -0.09 9.23
C PRO A 11 11.04 0.73 8.83
N VAL A 12 11.03 1.30 7.62
CA VAL A 12 12.08 2.22 7.18
C VAL A 12 11.88 3.55 7.89
N ASP A 13 12.57 3.73 9.01
CA ASP A 13 12.56 4.95 9.82
C ASP A 13 13.78 5.85 9.55
N SER A 14 14.86 5.31 8.99
CA SER A 14 16.10 6.01 8.71
C SER A 14 16.39 6.19 7.21
N HIS A 15 17.12 7.26 6.89
CA HIS A 15 17.55 7.59 5.52
C HIS A 15 18.56 6.59 4.95
N VAL A 16 19.25 5.87 5.84
CA VAL A 16 20.32 4.90 5.56
C VAL A 16 19.90 3.54 6.09
N ASN A 17 20.23 2.46 5.37
CA ASN A 17 19.92 1.11 5.80
C ASN A 17 20.93 0.65 6.87
N GLU A 18 20.50 0.58 8.13
CA GLU A 18 21.33 0.18 9.29
C GLU A 18 22.03 -1.18 9.14
N LYS A 19 21.55 -2.06 8.25
CA LYS A 19 22.13 -3.41 8.06
C LYS A 19 23.19 -3.48 6.96
N THR A 20 23.29 -2.48 6.09
CA THR A 20 24.12 -2.59 4.88
C THR A 20 24.85 -1.28 4.55
N ASP A 21 24.65 -0.23 5.36
CA ASP A 21 25.25 1.09 5.19
C ASP A 21 24.96 1.75 3.82
N GLN A 22 23.97 1.23 3.10
CA GLN A 22 23.60 1.65 1.75
C GLN A 22 22.35 2.54 1.77
N GLN A 23 22.30 3.51 0.86
CA GLN A 23 21.10 4.31 0.64
C GLN A 23 19.95 3.40 0.19
N TRP A 24 18.77 3.57 0.81
CA TRP A 24 17.57 2.85 0.38
C TRP A 24 17.21 3.25 -1.04
N SER A 25 16.90 2.27 -1.90
CA SER A 25 16.34 2.57 -3.22
C SER A 25 15.02 3.34 -3.05
N LEU A 26 14.75 4.29 -3.95
CA LEU A 26 13.54 5.12 -3.91
C LEU A 26 12.27 4.28 -3.80
N PHE A 27 12.23 3.15 -4.50
CA PHE A 27 11.13 2.19 -4.43
C PHE A 27 10.98 1.58 -3.04
N ARG A 28 12.07 1.16 -2.38
CA ARG A 28 12.00 0.62 -1.01
C ARG A 28 11.58 1.68 0.02
N LYS A 29 11.98 2.94 -0.17
CA LYS A 29 11.50 4.05 0.67
C LYS A 29 10.00 4.30 0.45
N LEU A 30 9.56 4.34 -0.80
CA LEU A 30 8.15 4.53 -1.15
C LEU A 30 7.27 3.42 -0.57
N MET A 31 7.76 2.19 -0.60
CA MET A 31 7.07 1.03 -0.02
C MET A 31 7.32 0.87 1.48
N LEU A 32 8.01 1.81 2.14
CA LEU A 32 8.31 1.82 3.58
C LEU A 32 8.98 0.52 4.08
N GLY A 33 9.71 -0.17 3.20
CA GLY A 33 10.33 -1.47 3.49
C GLY A 33 9.40 -2.68 3.44
N LEU A 34 8.13 -2.51 3.08
CA LEU A 34 7.20 -3.62 2.85
C LEU A 34 7.32 -4.14 1.41
N THR A 35 7.11 -5.44 1.26
CA THR A 35 6.94 -6.02 -0.08
C THR A 35 5.56 -5.67 -0.66
N PRO A 36 5.40 -5.57 -1.99
CA PRO A 36 4.10 -5.31 -2.62
C PRO A 36 2.99 -6.28 -2.18
N GLY A 37 3.33 -7.56 -2.00
CA GLY A 37 2.38 -8.57 -1.52
C GLY A 37 1.92 -8.32 -0.08
N GLN A 38 2.80 -7.86 0.81
CA GLN A 38 2.43 -7.50 2.19
C GLN A 38 1.52 -6.27 2.23
N TYR A 39 1.76 -5.29 1.34
CA TYR A 39 0.91 -4.12 1.21
C TYR A 39 -0.49 -4.50 0.70
N LEU A 40 -0.57 -5.37 -0.31
CA LEU A 40 -1.85 -5.88 -0.82
C LEU A 40 -2.61 -6.71 0.22
N GLY A 41 -1.90 -7.57 0.96
CA GLY A 41 -2.49 -8.35 2.05
C GLY A 41 -3.03 -7.46 3.18
N GLN A 42 -2.37 -6.34 3.49
CA GLN A 42 -2.92 -5.33 4.39
C GLN A 42 -4.14 -4.62 3.80
N ALA A 43 -4.09 -4.31 2.50
CA ALA A 43 -5.17 -3.63 1.83
C ALA A 43 -6.47 -4.45 1.85
N LEU A 44 -6.37 -5.77 1.66
CA LEU A 44 -7.51 -6.69 1.68
C LEU A 44 -8.05 -7.00 3.09
N ARG A 45 -7.22 -6.91 4.12
CA ARG A 45 -7.59 -7.20 5.52
C ARG A 45 -8.27 -6.04 6.23
N ASN A 46 -8.15 -4.82 5.71
CA ASN A 46 -8.75 -3.65 6.33
C ASN A 46 -10.21 -3.49 5.89
N PRO A 47 -11.21 -3.58 6.79
CA PRO A 47 -12.62 -3.43 6.43
C PRO A 47 -12.96 -2.06 5.83
N PHE A 48 -12.23 -1.00 6.19
CA PHE A 48 -12.44 0.32 5.59
C PHE A 48 -12.07 0.35 4.10
N ASN A 49 -11.07 -0.43 3.69
CA ASN A 49 -10.68 -0.51 2.30
C ASN A 49 -11.75 -1.18 1.42
N TRP A 50 -12.56 -2.06 1.99
CA TRP A 50 -13.71 -2.63 1.28
C TRP A 50 -14.80 -1.59 1.02
N ILE A 51 -15.01 -0.65 1.95
CA ILE A 51 -15.92 0.48 1.74
C ILE A 51 -15.42 1.34 0.57
N LEU A 52 -14.13 1.69 0.59
CA LEU A 52 -13.51 2.42 -0.52
C LEU A 52 -13.62 1.65 -1.84
N ALA A 53 -13.40 0.34 -1.83
CA ALA A 53 -13.52 -0.50 -3.00
C ALA A 53 -14.93 -0.47 -3.60
N ILE A 54 -15.98 -0.50 -2.78
CA ILE A 54 -17.37 -0.36 -3.24
C ILE A 54 -17.62 1.03 -3.84
N ILE A 55 -17.16 2.09 -3.18
CA ILE A 55 -17.29 3.46 -3.68
C ILE A 55 -16.62 3.59 -5.05
N PHE A 56 -15.41 3.06 -5.22
CA PHE A 56 -14.73 3.08 -6.51
C PHE A 56 -15.39 2.16 -7.54
N ALA A 57 -15.88 0.99 -7.15
CA ALA A 57 -16.54 0.04 -8.04
C ALA A 57 -17.85 0.59 -8.62
N ILE A 58 -18.53 1.50 -7.91
CA ILE A 58 -19.76 2.14 -8.40
C ILE A 58 -19.43 3.51 -9.02
N GLY A 59 -18.60 4.30 -8.35
CA GLY A 59 -18.23 5.65 -8.76
C GLY A 59 -17.46 5.70 -10.07
N LEU A 60 -16.51 4.79 -10.29
CA LEU A 60 -15.74 4.77 -11.54
C LEU A 60 -16.63 4.45 -12.76
N PRO A 61 -17.50 3.42 -12.75
CA PRO A 61 -18.44 3.21 -13.84
C PRO A 61 -19.40 4.37 -14.05
N LEU A 62 -19.91 5.00 -12.98
CA LEU A 62 -20.79 6.17 -13.12
C LEU A 62 -20.07 7.36 -13.76
N ILE A 63 -18.84 7.64 -13.34
CA ILE A 63 -18.01 8.69 -13.93
C ILE A 63 -17.69 8.34 -15.39
N ALA A 64 -17.28 7.11 -15.68
CA ALA A 64 -16.99 6.66 -17.04
C ALA A 64 -18.24 6.77 -17.93
N TYR A 65 -19.40 6.32 -17.45
CA TYR A 65 -20.67 6.45 -18.14
C TYR A 65 -21.00 7.92 -18.44
N ARG A 66 -20.85 8.80 -17.45
CA ARG A 66 -21.06 10.25 -17.59
C ARG A 66 -20.16 10.89 -18.64
N PHE A 67 -18.91 10.44 -18.78
CA PHE A 67 -17.97 10.98 -19.77
C PHE A 67 -18.13 10.36 -21.18
N ILE A 68 -18.57 9.10 -21.26
CA ILE A 68 -18.75 8.41 -22.55
C ILE A 68 -20.12 8.77 -23.17
N PHE A 69 -21.18 8.86 -22.36
CA PHE A 69 -22.56 8.98 -22.85
C PHE A 69 -23.23 10.34 -22.58
N GLY A 70 -22.72 11.13 -21.64
CA GLY A 70 -23.27 12.45 -21.32
C GLY A 70 -24.29 12.45 -20.18
#